data_AF-A0A9E0ITW3-F1
#
_entry.id   AF-A0A9E0ITW3-F1
#
_cell.length_a   1.000
_cell.length_b   1.000
_cell.length_c   1.000
_cell.angle_alpha   90.00
_cell.angle_beta   90.00
_cell.angle_gamma   90.00
#
_symmetry.space_group_name_H-M   'P 1'
#
loop_
_entity.id
_entity.type
_entity.pdbx_description
1 polymer ?
#
loop_
_entity_poly.entity_id
_entity_poly.type
_entity_poly.pdbx_seq_one_letter_code
_entity_poly.pdbx_strand_id
1 'polypeptide(L)'
;MTARPGRATRLALAAAMTTALASTAPARASIIRPLGPAELAAGAERIVDGEVTAVAARWRLDHTGLETVVTIRPDDPLTAPVTIVQPGGALGDAVQIIVGMPSYQVGERARFFLRRNDHGPGERVYGWWQGKWPGTQVGSAMVYVPPAQAPAPYFTTNGMVWPAAVMPVTYRINAAGSADLPLADVRAAVRAGFAAWQDVPCASLTFQEGADTTLGTAVDGENVVLFLETGWPYGREAAGATSISPIPGMQTA
;
A
#
# COMPACT_ATOMS: atom_id res chain seq x y z
N MET A 1 -59.65 -15.40 -3.83
CA MET A 1 -58.62 -16.38 -4.23
C MET A 1 -57.31 -15.65 -4.45
N THR A 2 -56.47 -15.58 -3.42
CA THR A 2 -55.16 -14.92 -3.45
C THR A 2 -54.10 -15.96 -3.79
N ALA A 3 -53.47 -15.84 -4.96
CA ALA A 3 -52.43 -16.76 -5.41
C ALA A 3 -51.15 -16.54 -4.57
N ARG A 4 -50.72 -17.59 -3.87
CA ARG A 4 -49.38 -17.64 -3.24
C ARG A 4 -48.32 -17.73 -4.34
N PRO A 5 -47.30 -16.86 -4.37
CA PRO A 5 -46.18 -17.03 -5.29
C PRO A 5 -45.44 -18.33 -4.98
N GLY A 6 -45.23 -19.15 -6.03
CA GLY A 6 -44.65 -20.49 -5.94
C GLY A 6 -43.20 -20.49 -5.47
N ARG A 7 -42.80 -21.60 -4.82
CA ARG A 7 -41.44 -21.87 -4.30
C ARG A 7 -40.31 -21.57 -5.30
N ALA A 8 -40.58 -21.63 -6.60
CA ALA A 8 -39.61 -21.37 -7.67
C ALA A 8 -39.06 -19.92 -7.67
N THR A 9 -39.86 -18.91 -7.31
CA THR A 9 -39.42 -17.50 -7.32
C THR A 9 -38.52 -17.16 -6.13
N ARG A 10 -38.63 -17.91 -5.01
CA ARG A 10 -37.76 -17.74 -3.84
C ARG A 10 -36.37 -18.37 -4.03
N LEU A 11 -36.25 -19.41 -4.87
CA LEU A 11 -34.96 -20.02 -5.21
C LEU A 11 -34.14 -19.17 -6.20
N ALA A 12 -34.79 -18.42 -7.09
CA ALA A 12 -34.08 -17.57 -8.06
C ALA A 12 -33.42 -16.33 -7.41
N LEU A 13 -34.04 -15.73 -6.38
CA LEU A 13 -33.42 -14.61 -5.65
C LEU A 13 -32.30 -15.08 -4.70
N ALA A 14 -32.45 -16.27 -4.09
CA ALA A 14 -31.40 -16.85 -3.26
C ALA A 14 -30.18 -17.25 -4.10
N ALA A 15 -30.38 -17.79 -5.30
CA ALA A 15 -29.29 -18.12 -6.21
C ALA A 15 -28.52 -16.87 -6.66
N ALA A 16 -29.19 -15.77 -6.98
CA ALA A 16 -28.55 -14.53 -7.44
C ALA A 16 -27.77 -13.78 -6.34
N MET A 17 -28.17 -13.88 -5.06
CA MET A 17 -27.35 -13.37 -3.94
C MET A 17 -26.17 -14.30 -3.60
N THR A 18 -26.28 -15.61 -3.85
CA THR A 18 -25.21 -16.56 -3.51
C THR A 18 -24.11 -16.60 -4.57
N THR A 19 -24.43 -16.39 -5.86
CA THR A 19 -23.40 -16.28 -6.93
C THR A 19 -22.65 -14.95 -6.93
N ALA A 20 -23.13 -13.92 -6.23
CA ALA A 20 -22.40 -12.66 -6.07
C ALA A 20 -21.30 -12.72 -4.98
N LEU A 21 -21.25 -13.76 -4.14
CA LEU A 21 -20.21 -13.94 -3.11
C LEU A 21 -19.01 -14.78 -3.56
N ALA A 22 -18.98 -15.28 -4.81
CA ALA A 22 -17.88 -16.08 -5.34
C ALA A 22 -16.92 -15.28 -6.25
N SER A 23 -17.00 -13.95 -6.27
CA SER A 23 -15.93 -13.12 -6.83
C SER A 23 -14.82 -13.00 -5.78
N THR A 24 -13.97 -14.02 -5.69
CA THR A 24 -12.66 -13.92 -5.02
C THR A 24 -11.77 -12.99 -5.85
N ALA A 25 -12.03 -11.69 -5.77
CA ALA A 25 -11.08 -10.71 -6.23
C ALA A 25 -9.81 -10.89 -5.37
N PRO A 26 -8.63 -11.11 -5.98
CA PRO A 26 -7.41 -11.29 -5.21
C PRO A 26 -7.17 -10.01 -4.39
N ALA A 27 -7.01 -10.16 -3.07
CA ALA A 27 -6.70 -9.02 -2.22
C ALA A 27 -5.32 -8.48 -2.60
N ARG A 28 -5.33 -7.28 -3.16
CA ARG A 28 -4.11 -6.55 -3.49
C ARG A 28 -3.64 -5.84 -2.23
N ALA A 29 -2.41 -6.14 -1.81
CA ALA A 29 -1.79 -5.56 -0.62
C ALA A 29 -1.66 -4.03 -0.68
N SER A 30 -1.82 -3.39 -1.83
CA SER A 30 -2.15 -1.97 -1.97
C SER A 30 -2.85 -1.77 -3.30
N ILE A 31 -3.77 -0.83 -3.38
CA ILE A 31 -4.52 -0.54 -4.60
C ILE A 31 -4.07 0.83 -5.08
N ILE A 32 -3.22 0.83 -6.10
CA ILE A 32 -2.71 2.05 -6.74
C ILE A 32 -3.38 2.19 -8.10
N ARG A 33 -3.85 3.39 -8.42
CA ARG A 33 -4.38 3.72 -9.75
C ARG A 33 -3.25 3.55 -10.78
N PRO A 34 -3.43 2.71 -11.81
CA PRO A 34 -2.48 2.61 -12.90
C PRO A 34 -2.32 3.97 -13.59
N LEU A 35 -1.08 4.38 -13.85
CA LEU A 35 -0.75 5.61 -14.58
C LEU A 35 0.18 5.28 -15.74
N GLY A 36 -0.21 5.69 -16.94
CA GLY A 36 0.64 5.61 -18.12
C GLY A 36 1.71 6.71 -18.15
N PRO A 37 2.72 6.59 -19.03
CA PRO A 37 3.77 7.60 -19.22
C PRO A 37 3.26 9.04 -19.39
N ALA A 38 2.24 9.23 -20.22
CA ALA A 38 1.66 10.54 -20.48
C ALA A 38 0.97 11.13 -19.25
N GLU A 39 0.27 10.29 -18.46
CA GLU A 39 -0.40 10.71 -17.23
C GLU A 39 0.59 11.03 -16.11
N LEU A 40 1.68 10.27 -16.00
CA LEU A 40 2.79 10.57 -15.09
C LEU A 40 3.43 11.92 -15.44
N ALA A 41 3.73 12.14 -16.72
CA ALA A 41 4.33 13.39 -17.18
C ALA A 41 3.41 14.59 -16.99
N ALA A 42 2.12 14.47 -17.32
CA ALA A 42 1.14 15.53 -17.16
C ALA A 42 0.82 15.82 -15.68
N GLY A 43 0.91 14.80 -14.82
CA GLY A 43 0.63 14.93 -13.41
C GLY A 43 1.82 15.39 -12.57
N ALA A 44 3.06 15.16 -13.00
CA ALA A 44 4.24 15.60 -12.25
C ALA A 44 4.36 17.14 -12.26
N GLU A 45 4.74 17.71 -11.11
CA GLU A 45 5.13 19.11 -11.03
C GLU A 45 6.57 19.29 -11.51
N ARG A 46 7.39 18.25 -11.37
CA ARG A 46 8.79 18.22 -11.79
C ARG A 46 9.19 16.81 -12.22
N ILE A 47 10.01 16.72 -13.26
CA ILE A 47 10.64 15.46 -13.68
C ILE A 47 12.15 15.63 -13.54
N VAL A 48 12.80 14.74 -12.81
CA VAL A 48 14.24 14.81 -12.52
C VAL A 48 14.90 13.53 -12.96
N ASP A 49 15.96 13.65 -13.75
CA ASP A 49 16.90 12.57 -14.02
C ASP A 49 18.11 12.79 -13.12
N GLY A 50 18.52 11.77 -12.37
CA GLY A 50 19.59 11.95 -11.39
C GLY A 50 20.03 10.68 -10.69
N GLU A 51 21.05 10.87 -9.86
CA GLU A 51 21.63 9.84 -9.01
C GLU A 51 21.16 10.00 -7.57
N VAL A 52 20.78 8.90 -6.93
CA VAL A 52 20.53 8.87 -5.49
C VAL A 52 21.86 8.95 -4.75
N THR A 53 22.09 10.03 -4.01
CA THR A 53 23.35 10.29 -3.29
C THR A 53 23.25 10.02 -1.79
N ALA A 54 22.05 10.04 -1.23
CA ALA A 54 21.82 9.67 0.17
C ALA A 54 20.43 9.07 0.36
N VAL A 55 20.32 8.09 1.25
CA VAL A 55 19.07 7.50 1.74
C VAL A 55 19.19 7.38 3.25
N ALA A 56 18.28 8.00 3.98
CA ALA A 56 18.27 7.94 5.44
C ALA A 56 16.84 7.84 5.97
N ALA A 57 16.61 6.99 6.96
CA ALA A 57 15.34 6.94 7.67
C ALA A 57 15.35 7.83 8.90
N ARG A 58 14.20 8.38 9.26
CA ARG A 58 13.98 9.11 10.52
C ARG A 58 12.58 8.86 11.04
N TRP A 59 12.36 9.05 12.33
CA TRP A 59 11.01 9.20 12.85
C TRP A 59 10.37 10.47 12.31
N ARG A 60 9.07 10.41 12.02
CA ARG A 60 8.25 11.61 11.84
C ARG A 60 8.24 12.41 13.13
N LEU A 61 8.02 13.73 13.03
CA LEU A 61 7.99 14.63 14.19
C LEU A 61 6.97 14.24 15.26
N ASP A 62 5.87 13.59 14.87
CA ASP A 62 4.83 13.11 15.77
C ASP A 62 5.14 11.72 16.38
N HIS A 63 6.28 11.12 16.01
CA HIS A 63 6.72 9.78 16.40
C HIS A 63 5.72 8.65 16.10
N THR A 64 4.77 8.86 15.17
CA THR A 64 3.79 7.83 14.82
C THR A 64 4.29 6.91 13.70
N GLY A 65 5.35 7.27 12.97
CA GLY A 65 5.92 6.40 11.94
C GLY A 65 7.30 6.85 11.48
N LEU A 66 7.88 6.05 10.59
CA LEU A 66 9.15 6.32 9.95
C LEU A 66 8.94 6.99 8.59
N GLU A 67 9.91 7.81 8.21
CA GLU A 67 10.03 8.41 6.89
C GLU A 67 11.43 8.14 6.34
N THR A 68 11.50 7.87 5.04
CA THR A 68 12.74 7.77 4.30
C THR A 68 12.97 9.07 3.54
N VAL A 69 14.10 9.70 3.82
CA VAL A 69 14.59 10.92 3.16
C VAL A 69 15.64 10.52 2.14
N VAL A 70 15.42 10.87 0.89
CA VAL A 70 16.28 10.54 -0.24
C VAL A 70 16.80 11.81 -0.88
N THR A 71 18.12 11.91 -1.04
CA THR A 71 18.74 13.04 -1.76
C THR A 71 19.13 12.59 -3.15
N ILE A 72 18.66 13.33 -4.15
CA ILE A 72 18.97 13.11 -5.55
C ILE A 72 19.87 14.26 -6.01
N ARG A 73 20.96 13.91 -6.68
CA ARG A 73 21.76 14.85 -7.44
C ARG A 73 21.30 14.79 -8.91
N PRO A 74 20.66 15.85 -9.42
CA PRO A 74 20.25 15.91 -10.82
C PRO A 74 21.44 15.76 -11.78
N ASP A 75 21.14 15.30 -12.99
CA ASP A 75 22.13 15.15 -14.06
C ASP A 75 22.61 16.49 -14.61
N ASP A 76 21.72 17.49 -14.63
CA ASP A 76 22.11 18.87 -14.85
C ASP A 76 22.83 19.42 -13.59
N PRO A 77 24.13 19.73 -13.66
CA PRO A 77 24.89 20.20 -12.50
C PRO A 77 24.47 21.59 -12.02
N LEU A 78 23.72 22.36 -12.82
CA LEU A 78 23.18 23.65 -12.42
C LEU A 78 21.89 23.52 -11.61
N THR A 79 21.23 22.36 -11.68
CA THR A 79 20.03 22.09 -10.90
C THR A 79 20.43 21.66 -9.48
N ALA A 80 19.88 22.34 -8.49
CA ALA A 80 20.14 22.04 -7.08
C ALA A 80 19.67 20.61 -6.70
N PRO A 81 20.32 19.97 -5.71
CA PRO A 81 19.88 18.68 -5.21
C PRO A 81 18.42 18.66 -4.78
N VAL A 82 17.76 17.54 -5.04
CA VAL A 82 16.34 17.33 -4.76
C VAL A 82 16.19 16.38 -3.57
N THR A 83 15.29 16.70 -2.65
CA THR A 83 14.97 15.84 -1.51
C THR A 83 13.58 15.24 -1.68
N ILE A 84 13.51 13.93 -1.73
CA ILE A 84 12.26 13.17 -1.63
C ILE A 84 12.06 12.72 -0.19
N VAL A 85 10.85 12.84 0.32
CA VAL A 85 10.42 12.31 1.62
C VAL A 85 9.23 11.40 1.38
N GLN A 86 9.31 10.17 1.88
CA GLN A 86 8.23 9.18 1.73
C GLN A 86 8.04 8.38 3.03
N PRO A 87 6.86 7.79 3.25
CA PRO A 87 6.61 7.00 4.44
C PRO A 87 7.33 5.66 4.40
N GLY A 88 7.61 5.13 5.59
CA GLY A 88 8.37 3.90 5.78
C GLY A 88 9.87 4.14 5.85
N GLY A 89 10.62 3.09 6.13
CA GLY A 89 12.07 3.10 6.32
C GLY A 89 12.49 2.12 7.41
N ALA A 90 13.80 2.08 7.66
CA ALA A 90 14.40 1.28 8.72
C ALA A 90 15.37 2.15 9.52
N LEU A 91 15.16 2.25 10.84
CA LEU A 91 15.98 3.03 11.76
C LEU A 91 16.21 2.25 13.05
N GLY A 92 17.43 1.75 13.26
CA GLY A 92 17.73 0.83 14.35
C GLY A 92 16.88 -0.44 14.22
N ASP A 93 16.19 -0.81 15.29
CA ASP A 93 15.28 -1.97 15.31
C ASP A 93 13.89 -1.66 14.77
N ALA A 94 13.56 -0.39 14.52
CA ALA A 94 12.26 0.00 13.98
C ALA A 94 12.28 -0.10 12.45
N VAL A 95 11.38 -0.90 11.89
CA VAL A 95 11.17 -1.05 10.45
C VAL A 95 9.71 -0.80 10.13
N GLN A 96 9.45 0.05 9.15
CA GLN A 96 8.11 0.27 8.60
C GLN A 96 8.16 0.15 7.08
N ILE A 97 7.37 -0.77 6.54
CA ILE A 97 7.27 -1.05 5.11
C ILE A 97 5.91 -0.58 4.63
N ILE A 98 5.88 0.34 3.67
CA ILE A 98 4.65 0.71 2.97
C ILE A 98 4.66 0.03 1.61
N VAL A 99 3.76 -0.94 1.42
CA VAL A 99 3.73 -1.78 0.22
C VAL A 99 3.46 -0.91 -1.01
N GLY A 100 4.32 -1.00 -2.03
CA GLY A 100 4.20 -0.24 -3.27
C GLY A 100 4.86 1.15 -3.25
N MET A 101 5.46 1.58 -2.13
CA MET A 101 6.37 2.73 -2.14
C MET A 101 7.63 2.41 -2.97
N PRO A 102 8.20 3.39 -3.69
CA PRO A 102 9.50 3.22 -4.33
C PRO A 102 10.57 2.86 -3.29
N SER A 103 11.44 1.90 -3.61
CA SER A 103 12.67 1.64 -2.84
C SER A 103 13.82 2.44 -3.43
N TYR A 104 14.93 2.63 -2.69
CA TYR A 104 16.11 3.33 -3.21
C TYR A 104 17.43 2.68 -2.81
N GLN A 105 18.43 2.86 -3.65
CA GLN A 105 19.82 2.48 -3.40
C GLN A 105 20.74 3.65 -3.72
N VAL A 106 21.67 3.97 -2.82
CA VAL A 106 22.70 4.98 -3.10
C VAL A 106 23.52 4.56 -4.31
N GLY A 107 23.78 5.50 -5.21
CA GLY A 107 24.45 5.29 -6.50
C GLY A 107 23.51 4.88 -7.63
N GLU A 108 22.26 4.52 -7.35
CA GLU A 108 21.32 4.22 -8.43
C GLU A 108 20.97 5.49 -9.22
N ARG A 109 20.73 5.32 -10.52
CA ARG A 109 20.31 6.40 -11.42
C ARG A 109 18.90 6.13 -11.90
N ALA A 110 18.04 7.13 -11.83
CA ALA A 110 16.64 6.99 -12.23
C ALA A 110 16.05 8.33 -12.67
N ARG A 111 14.93 8.23 -13.39
CA ARG A 111 14.01 9.33 -13.61
C ARG A 111 12.92 9.30 -12.56
N PHE A 112 12.66 10.46 -11.96
CA PHE A 112 11.69 10.65 -10.90
C PHE A 112 10.62 11.63 -11.35
N PHE A 113 9.36 11.21 -11.26
CA PHE A 113 8.19 12.06 -11.46
C PHE A 113 7.74 12.57 -10.09
N LEU A 114 7.88 13.87 -9.86
CA LEU A 114 7.81 14.46 -8.53
C LEU A 114 6.63 15.42 -8.40
N ARG A 115 6.11 15.48 -7.18
CA ARG A 115 5.17 16.50 -6.70
C ARG A 115 5.65 17.01 -5.35
N ARG A 116 5.22 18.22 -4.99
CA ARG A 116 5.34 18.71 -3.62
C ARG A 116 4.77 17.68 -2.63
N ASN A 117 5.46 17.54 -1.51
CA ASN A 117 4.94 16.82 -0.37
C ASN A 117 3.99 17.72 0.42
N ASP A 118 2.68 17.45 0.39
CA ASP A 118 1.70 18.27 1.11
C ASP A 118 1.74 18.05 2.65
N HIS A 119 2.50 17.05 3.12
CA HIS A 119 2.60 16.68 4.53
C HIS A 119 3.94 17.02 5.19
N GLY A 120 4.83 17.73 4.50
CA GLY A 120 6.13 18.08 5.07
C GLY A 120 7.09 18.68 4.05
N PRO A 121 8.36 18.87 4.43
CA PRO A 121 9.36 19.38 3.51
C PRO A 121 9.67 18.37 2.40
N GLY A 122 10.26 18.89 1.31
CA GLY A 122 10.68 18.09 0.17
C GLY A 122 9.54 17.73 -0.78
N GLU A 123 9.80 16.73 -1.59
CA GLU A 123 8.88 16.21 -2.60
C GLU A 123 8.53 14.75 -2.34
N ARG A 124 7.55 14.24 -3.08
CA ARG A 124 7.21 12.82 -3.14
C ARG A 124 7.25 12.34 -4.58
N VAL A 125 7.42 11.03 -4.78
CA VAL A 125 7.22 10.41 -6.08
C VAL A 125 5.73 10.35 -6.40
N TYR A 126 5.33 11.00 -7.49
CA TYR A 126 3.97 10.95 -8.02
C TYR A 126 3.71 9.59 -8.68
N GLY A 127 2.57 8.97 -8.34
CA GLY A 127 2.22 7.64 -8.88
C GLY A 127 2.89 6.48 -8.16
N TRP A 128 3.51 6.71 -7.00
CA TRP A 128 4.17 5.68 -6.18
C TRP A 128 5.31 5.00 -6.97
N TRP A 129 5.46 3.67 -6.88
CA TRP A 129 6.48 2.91 -7.64
C TRP A 129 6.49 3.21 -9.15
N GLN A 130 5.34 3.59 -9.74
CA GLN A 130 5.22 3.87 -11.17
C GLN A 130 5.98 5.13 -11.60
N GLY A 131 6.19 6.07 -10.67
CA GLY A 131 6.87 7.35 -10.91
C GLY A 131 8.39 7.32 -10.75
N LYS A 132 9.00 6.15 -10.50
CA LYS A 132 10.45 5.96 -10.50
C LYS A 132 10.84 5.03 -11.64
N TRP A 133 11.54 5.55 -12.64
CA TRP A 133 11.95 4.79 -13.80
C TRP A 133 13.46 4.52 -13.73
N PRO A 134 13.89 3.25 -13.62
CA PRO A 134 15.31 2.92 -13.52
C PRO A 134 16.05 3.34 -14.79
N GLY A 135 17.27 3.87 -14.60
CA GLY A 135 18.18 4.20 -15.69
C GLY A 135 19.01 3.00 -16.10
N THR A 136 19.06 2.72 -17.39
CA THR A 136 19.99 1.76 -18.00
C THR A 136 20.94 2.51 -18.94
N GLN A 137 22.24 2.30 -18.76
CA GLN A 137 23.24 2.85 -19.68
C GLN A 137 23.19 2.08 -21.01
N VAL A 138 22.99 2.80 -22.11
CA VAL A 138 23.03 2.27 -23.48
C VAL A 138 24.04 3.08 -24.28
N GLY A 139 25.25 2.53 -24.44
CA GLY A 139 26.38 3.26 -25.00
C GLY A 139 26.80 4.42 -24.08
N SER A 140 26.83 5.64 -24.61
CA SER A 140 27.09 6.86 -23.83
C SER A 140 25.82 7.49 -23.23
N ALA A 141 24.63 7.03 -23.60
CA ALA A 141 23.37 7.61 -23.17
C ALA A 141 22.75 6.84 -22.00
N MET A 142 22.10 7.56 -21.10
CA MET A 142 21.23 6.97 -20.09
C MET A 142 19.80 6.87 -20.63
N VAL A 143 19.19 5.70 -20.54
CA VAL A 143 17.81 5.45 -20.97
C VAL A 143 16.96 5.10 -19.76
N TYR A 144 15.86 5.84 -19.57
CA TYR A 144 14.91 5.62 -18.49
C TYR A 144 13.65 4.99 -19.04
N VAL A 145 13.34 3.77 -18.60
CA VAL A 145 12.19 3.00 -19.06
C VAL A 145 11.21 2.86 -17.90
N PRO A 146 9.88 3.00 -18.13
CA PRO A 146 8.90 2.69 -17.11
C PRO A 146 9.17 1.30 -16.52
N PRO A 147 9.12 1.13 -15.19
CA PRO A 147 9.24 -0.20 -14.59
C PRO A 147 8.20 -1.08 -15.26
N ALA A 148 8.64 -2.24 -15.77
CA ALA A 148 7.77 -3.12 -16.52
C ALA A 148 6.51 -3.39 -15.71
N GLN A 149 5.35 -3.03 -16.27
CA GLN A 149 4.10 -3.70 -15.91
C GLN A 149 4.19 -5.10 -16.50
N ALA A 150 5.08 -5.95 -15.96
CA ALA A 150 4.94 -7.37 -16.18
C ALA A 150 3.48 -7.72 -15.85
N PRO A 151 2.83 -8.67 -16.55
CA PRO A 151 1.60 -9.24 -16.04
C PRO A 151 1.95 -9.73 -14.64
N ALA A 152 1.61 -8.91 -13.63
CA ALA A 152 1.99 -9.20 -12.28
C ALA A 152 1.31 -10.53 -11.98
N PRO A 153 2.04 -11.53 -11.45
CA PRO A 153 1.33 -12.66 -10.89
C PRO A 153 0.25 -12.08 -9.95
N TYR A 154 -0.93 -12.72 -9.90
CA TYR A 154 -2.08 -12.19 -9.16
C TYR A 154 -1.72 -11.78 -7.71
N PHE A 155 -0.65 -12.37 -7.18
CA PHE A 155 0.10 -11.97 -6.01
C PHE A 155 1.60 -12.27 -6.20
N THR A 156 2.46 -11.52 -5.51
CA THR A 156 3.84 -11.91 -5.22
C THR A 156 3.96 -12.00 -3.70
N THR A 157 4.55 -13.07 -3.18
CA THR A 157 4.81 -13.15 -1.73
C THR A 157 5.89 -12.14 -1.36
N ASN A 158 5.71 -11.43 -0.25
CA ASN A 158 6.73 -10.54 0.31
C ASN A 158 7.74 -11.31 1.20
N GLY A 159 7.69 -12.65 1.16
CA GLY A 159 8.45 -13.54 2.03
C GLY A 159 8.00 -13.56 3.49
N MET A 160 7.20 -12.59 3.95
CA MET A 160 6.86 -12.45 5.38
C MET A 160 5.76 -13.42 5.80
N VAL A 161 6.03 -14.18 6.85
CA VAL A 161 5.06 -15.09 7.47
C VAL A 161 4.90 -14.76 8.96
N TRP A 162 3.66 -14.78 9.44
CA TRP A 162 3.35 -14.61 10.85
C TRP A 162 3.89 -15.77 11.69
N PRO A 163 4.56 -15.52 12.83
CA PRO A 163 4.97 -16.58 13.75
C PRO A 163 3.78 -17.38 14.27
N ALA A 164 3.91 -18.70 14.38
CA ALA A 164 2.85 -19.54 14.96
C ALA A 164 2.48 -19.13 16.40
N ALA A 165 3.44 -18.58 17.15
CA ALA A 165 3.26 -18.12 18.53
C ALA A 165 2.32 -16.92 18.68
N VAL A 166 1.99 -16.20 17.58
CA VAL A 166 1.09 -15.04 17.60
C VAL A 166 -0.23 -15.31 16.88
N MET A 167 -0.55 -16.58 16.64
CA MET A 167 -1.84 -17.00 16.12
C MET A 167 -2.87 -17.18 17.26
N PRO A 168 -4.15 -16.80 17.05
CA PRO A 168 -4.67 -16.09 15.89
C PRO A 168 -4.18 -14.63 15.86
N VAL A 169 -3.92 -14.12 14.65
CA VAL A 169 -3.53 -12.73 14.46
C VAL A 169 -4.71 -11.84 14.85
N THR A 170 -4.54 -11.06 15.91
CA THR A 170 -5.56 -10.12 16.36
C THR A 170 -5.54 -8.89 15.48
N TYR A 171 -6.69 -8.55 14.90
CA TYR A 171 -6.91 -7.28 14.19
C TYR A 171 -8.01 -6.47 14.89
N ARG A 172 -7.95 -5.15 14.77
CA ARG A 172 -8.93 -4.22 15.32
C ARG A 172 -9.47 -3.33 14.21
N ILE A 173 -10.72 -2.91 14.36
CA ILE A 173 -11.34 -1.94 13.44
C ILE A 173 -11.36 -0.58 14.14
N ASN A 174 -10.93 0.46 13.43
CA ASN A 174 -11.05 1.82 13.95
C ASN A 174 -12.54 2.20 14.10
N ALA A 175 -12.92 2.65 15.29
CA ALA A 175 -14.30 2.96 15.65
C ALA A 175 -14.92 4.10 14.83
N ALA A 176 -14.10 4.94 14.19
CA ALA A 176 -14.59 5.97 13.28
C ALA A 176 -15.27 5.36 12.03
N GLY A 177 -14.89 4.13 11.64
CA GLY A 177 -15.45 3.44 10.48
C GLY A 177 -15.26 4.23 9.19
N SER A 178 -16.12 3.95 8.20
CA SER A 178 -16.23 4.77 6.99
C SER A 178 -17.34 5.81 7.16
N ALA A 179 -17.17 6.98 6.56
CA ALA A 179 -18.23 7.99 6.46
C ALA A 179 -19.37 7.57 5.53
N ASP A 180 -19.09 6.66 4.59
CA ASP A 180 -20.03 6.26 3.53
C ASP A 180 -20.89 5.05 3.92
N LEU A 181 -20.46 4.25 4.90
CA LEU A 181 -21.09 2.99 5.27
C LEU A 181 -21.28 2.87 6.79
N PRO A 182 -22.42 2.33 7.26
CA PRO A 182 -22.59 2.00 8.66
C PRO A 182 -21.46 1.09 9.17
N LEU A 183 -20.97 1.35 10.40
CA LEU A 183 -19.88 0.57 10.99
C LEU A 183 -20.18 -0.95 11.04
N ALA A 184 -21.45 -1.32 11.21
CA ALA A 184 -21.87 -2.73 11.18
C ALA A 184 -21.62 -3.39 9.81
N ASP A 185 -21.88 -2.67 8.72
CA ASP A 185 -21.68 -3.16 7.34
C ASP A 185 -20.19 -3.23 7.02
N VAL A 186 -19.43 -2.20 7.43
CA VAL A 186 -17.96 -2.20 7.36
C VAL A 186 -17.38 -3.42 8.07
N ARG A 187 -17.81 -3.68 9.31
CA ARG A 187 -17.35 -4.82 10.11
C ARG A 187 -17.72 -6.15 9.46
N ALA A 188 -18.94 -6.28 8.94
CA ALA A 188 -19.36 -7.47 8.22
C ALA A 188 -18.47 -7.72 6.99
N ALA A 189 -18.16 -6.68 6.20
CA ALA A 189 -17.29 -6.78 5.03
C ALA A 189 -15.85 -7.16 5.40
N VAL A 190 -15.28 -6.54 6.44
CA VAL A 190 -13.95 -6.88 6.95
C VAL A 190 -13.91 -8.35 7.39
N ARG A 191 -14.84 -8.78 8.25
CA ARG A 191 -14.92 -10.18 8.70
C ARG A 191 -15.00 -11.16 7.53
N ALA A 192 -15.84 -10.87 6.54
CA ALA A 192 -15.97 -11.70 5.35
C ALA A 192 -14.64 -11.79 4.56
N GLY A 193 -13.92 -10.67 4.42
CA GLY A 193 -12.61 -10.64 3.78
C GLY A 193 -11.57 -11.48 4.52
N PHE A 194 -11.47 -11.34 5.85
CA PHE A 194 -10.56 -12.14 6.68
C PHE A 194 -10.94 -13.63 6.66
N ALA A 195 -12.23 -13.97 6.70
CA ALA A 195 -12.73 -15.33 6.56
C ALA A 195 -12.35 -15.95 5.20
N ALA A 196 -12.48 -15.21 4.10
CA ALA A 196 -12.12 -15.71 2.78
C ALA A 196 -10.65 -16.16 2.69
N TRP A 197 -9.73 -15.52 3.43
CA TRP A 197 -8.32 -15.90 3.49
C TRP A 197 -8.05 -17.08 4.41
N GLN A 198 -8.70 -17.13 5.58
CA GLN A 198 -8.47 -18.21 6.55
C GLN A 198 -9.15 -19.54 6.14
N ASP A 199 -10.21 -19.48 5.32
CA ASP A 199 -10.98 -20.66 4.88
C ASP A 199 -10.34 -21.39 3.68
N VAL A 200 -9.19 -20.91 3.18
CA VAL A 200 -8.40 -21.62 2.17
C VAL A 200 -7.85 -22.92 2.81
N PRO A 201 -8.08 -24.12 2.24
CA PRO A 201 -7.76 -25.39 2.91
C PRO A 201 -6.30 -25.58 3.36
N CYS A 202 -5.36 -24.85 2.77
CA CYS A 202 -3.93 -24.87 3.12
C CYS A 202 -3.46 -23.61 3.88
N ALA A 203 -4.36 -22.73 4.30
CA ALA A 203 -4.01 -21.56 5.09
C ALA A 203 -3.54 -21.98 6.48
N SER A 204 -2.37 -21.48 6.87
CA SER A 204 -1.87 -21.53 8.26
C SER A 204 -2.24 -20.28 9.07
N LEU A 205 -2.84 -19.29 8.41
CA LEU A 205 -3.18 -17.99 8.97
C LEU A 205 -4.60 -18.03 9.55
N THR A 206 -4.72 -17.65 10.82
CA THR A 206 -6.02 -17.52 11.50
C THR A 206 -6.11 -16.13 12.10
N PHE A 207 -7.33 -15.59 12.15
CA PHE A 207 -7.56 -14.23 12.59
C PHE A 207 -8.60 -14.15 13.70
N GLN A 208 -8.46 -13.14 14.55
CA GLN A 208 -9.42 -12.80 15.58
C GLN A 208 -9.67 -11.30 15.58
N GLU A 209 -10.95 -10.90 15.56
CA GLU A 209 -11.32 -9.50 15.78
C GLU A 209 -11.21 -9.16 17.27
N GLY A 210 -10.41 -8.14 17.58
CA GLY A 210 -10.31 -7.54 18.92
C GLY A 210 -11.35 -6.45 19.16
N ALA A 211 -11.25 -5.78 20.31
CA ALA A 211 -12.09 -4.61 20.58
C ALA A 211 -11.78 -3.46 19.61
N ASP A 212 -12.80 -2.64 19.33
CA ASP A 212 -12.67 -1.42 18.54
C ASP A 212 -11.54 -0.54 19.07
N THR A 213 -10.93 0.23 18.17
CA THR A 213 -9.80 1.09 18.49
C THR A 213 -9.98 2.50 17.96
N THR A 214 -9.24 3.47 18.52
CA THR A 214 -9.11 4.83 17.97
C THR A 214 -7.74 5.04 17.33
N LEU A 215 -6.90 3.99 17.26
CA LEU A 215 -5.56 4.05 16.70
C LEU A 215 -5.59 4.38 15.20
N GLY A 216 -4.63 5.21 14.78
CA GLY A 216 -4.43 5.62 13.39
C GLY A 216 -3.36 4.79 12.68
N THR A 217 -2.58 5.43 11.81
CA THR A 217 -1.52 4.78 11.01
C THR A 217 -0.19 4.64 11.75
N ALA A 218 -0.23 4.40 13.06
CA ALA A 218 0.95 4.43 13.92
C ALA A 218 1.75 3.11 13.90
N VAL A 219 3.05 3.18 14.19
CA VAL A 219 3.90 2.02 14.48
C VAL A 219 3.80 1.71 15.98
N ASP A 220 2.76 0.98 16.37
CA ASP A 220 2.40 0.72 17.77
C ASP A 220 2.24 -0.77 18.12
N GLY A 221 2.48 -1.66 17.15
CA GLY A 221 2.39 -3.11 17.32
C GLY A 221 0.96 -3.67 17.24
N GLU A 222 -0.03 -2.85 16.90
CA GLU A 222 -1.42 -3.29 16.71
C GLU A 222 -1.75 -3.43 15.21
N ASN A 223 -2.53 -4.45 14.84
CA ASN A 223 -3.04 -4.60 13.48
C ASN A 223 -4.37 -3.86 13.37
N VAL A 224 -4.37 -2.71 12.69
CA VAL A 224 -5.55 -1.85 12.61
C VAL A 224 -6.06 -1.76 11.18
N VAL A 225 -7.36 -2.02 11.01
CA VAL A 225 -8.10 -1.68 9.80
C VAL A 225 -8.72 -0.30 10.00
N LEU A 226 -8.34 0.64 9.14
CA LEU A 226 -8.78 2.04 9.21
C LEU A 226 -9.25 2.53 7.83
N PHE A 227 -10.16 3.50 7.85
CA PHE A 227 -10.73 4.11 6.65
C PHE A 227 -10.30 5.59 6.62
N LEU A 228 -9.74 6.01 5.48
CA LEU A 228 -9.25 7.36 5.28
C LEU A 228 -10.08 8.05 4.21
N GLU A 229 -11.03 8.85 4.65
CA GLU A 229 -12.00 9.53 3.78
C GLU A 229 -11.35 10.54 2.82
N THR A 230 -10.21 11.11 3.21
CA THR A 230 -9.47 12.08 2.40
C THR A 230 -8.45 11.45 1.46
N GLY A 231 -8.42 10.11 1.38
CA GLY A 231 -7.40 9.34 0.68
C GLY A 231 -6.11 9.19 1.50
N TRP A 232 -5.17 8.40 0.96
CA TRP A 232 -3.88 8.19 1.62
C TRP A 232 -3.07 9.49 1.68
N PRO A 233 -2.52 9.89 2.85
CA PRO A 233 -1.78 11.14 3.00
C PRO A 233 -0.66 11.30 1.98
N TYR A 234 0.05 10.22 1.66
CA TYR A 234 1.20 10.28 0.76
C TYR A 234 0.85 10.15 -0.74
N GLY A 235 -0.43 10.21 -1.09
CA GLY A 235 -0.85 10.30 -2.48
C GLY A 235 -2.28 9.84 -2.71
N ARG A 236 -3.06 10.69 -3.40
CA ARG A 236 -4.43 10.39 -3.84
C ARG A 236 -4.49 9.31 -4.93
N GLU A 237 -3.33 8.86 -5.41
CA GLU A 237 -3.22 7.79 -6.40
C GLU A 237 -3.45 6.41 -5.77
N ALA A 238 -3.47 6.30 -4.43
CA ALA A 238 -3.77 5.07 -3.71
C ALA A 238 -5.22 5.06 -3.19
N ALA A 239 -5.96 4.02 -3.54
CA ALA A 239 -7.27 3.69 -2.96
C ALA A 239 -7.15 2.80 -1.71
N GLY A 240 -5.98 2.19 -1.49
CA GLY A 240 -5.67 1.43 -0.28
C GLY A 240 -4.16 1.21 -0.15
N ALA A 241 -3.66 1.25 1.07
CA ALA A 241 -2.25 1.08 1.40
C ALA A 241 -2.09 0.08 2.55
N THR A 242 -1.08 -0.79 2.47
CA THR A 242 -0.68 -1.64 3.60
C THR A 242 0.63 -1.13 4.18
N SER A 243 0.59 -0.85 5.49
CA SER A 243 1.77 -0.58 6.31
C SER A 243 2.10 -1.83 7.12
N ILE A 244 3.36 -2.23 7.13
CA ILE A 244 3.85 -3.41 7.85
C ILE A 244 4.99 -2.97 8.75
N SER A 245 4.91 -3.34 10.02
CA SER A 245 6.01 -3.22 10.97
C SER A 245 6.42 -4.63 11.37
N PRO A 246 7.51 -5.19 10.80
CA PRO A 246 7.94 -6.54 11.10
C PRO A 246 8.15 -6.76 12.60
N ILE A 247 7.64 -7.88 13.10
CA ILE A 247 7.85 -8.31 14.49
C ILE A 247 8.96 -9.36 14.58
N PRO A 248 9.65 -9.50 15.73
CA PRO A 248 10.60 -10.59 15.93
C PRO A 248 9.99 -11.95 15.59
N GLY A 249 10.74 -12.75 14.81
CA GLY A 249 10.29 -14.07 14.38
C GLY A 249 9.40 -14.09 13.12
N MET A 250 9.00 -12.93 12.57
CA MET A 250 8.52 -12.90 11.18
C MET A 250 9.67 -13.30 10.27
N GLN A 251 9.59 -14.48 9.68
CA GLN A 251 10.60 -14.95 8.73
C GLN A 251 10.39 -14.28 7.38
N THR A 252 11.45 -13.84 6.75
CA THR A 252 11.52 -13.74 5.28
C THR A 252 11.79 -15.15 4.77
N ALA A 253 10.81 -15.77 4.12
CA ALA A 253 10.99 -17.03 3.39
C ALA A 253 12.10 -16.92 2.34
#